data_AF-A0A7Y1FBR7-F1
#
_entry.id   AF-A0A7Y1FBR7-F1
#
_cell.length_a   1.000
_cell.length_b   1.000
_cell.length_c   1.000
_cell.angle_alpha   90.00
_cell.angle_beta   90.00
_cell.angle_gamma   90.00
#
_symmetry.space_group_name_H-M   'P 1'
#
loop_
_entity.id
_entity.type
_entity.pdbx_description
1 polymer ?
#
loop_
_entity_poly.entity_id
_entity_poly.type
_entity_poly.pdbx_seq_one_letter_code
_entity_poly.pdbx_strand_id
1 'polypeptide(L)'
;MVQELKAYQLGDDIVAHYTPEKALDFLRRFCGLTDEVSIEDIELTSDVLLDTEMLEEDGTPAGTLRAHLAAATEPCYLHGPE
;
A
#
# COMPACT_ATOMS: atom_id res chain seq x y z
N MET A 1 3.63 -21.04 -8.83
CA MET A 1 2.55 -20.20 -8.28
C MET A 1 2.99 -18.76 -8.49
N VAL A 2 2.27 -18.00 -9.33
CA VAL A 2 2.56 -16.57 -9.50
C VAL A 2 2.08 -15.90 -8.22
N GLN A 3 3.01 -15.39 -7.40
CA GLN A 3 2.65 -14.52 -6.30
C GLN A 3 2.28 -13.18 -6.90
N GLU A 4 1.03 -12.77 -6.77
CA GLU A 4 0.53 -11.49 -7.26
C GLU A 4 0.59 -10.45 -6.14
N LEU A 5 1.02 -9.23 -6.47
CA LEU A 5 1.03 -8.13 -5.52
C LEU A 5 -0.40 -7.66 -5.28
N LYS A 6 -0.74 -7.45 -4.01
CA LYS A 6 -2.00 -6.89 -3.56
C LYS A 6 -1.72 -5.64 -2.74
N ALA A 7 -2.62 -4.67 -2.83
CA ALA A 7 -2.55 -3.49 -1.99
C ALA A 7 -3.15 -3.80 -0.62
N TYR A 8 -2.33 -3.62 0.40
CA TYR A 8 -2.70 -3.70 1.80
C TYR A 8 -2.61 -2.31 2.40
N GLN A 9 -3.61 -1.93 3.19
CA GLN A 9 -3.63 -0.67 3.91
C GLN A 9 -3.55 -0.90 5.41
N LEU A 10 -2.94 0.07 6.09
CA LEU A 10 -2.85 0.21 7.53
C LEU A 10 -3.24 1.64 7.89
N GLY A 11 -4.49 1.86 8.30
CA GLY A 11 -5.01 3.21 8.45
C GLY A 11 -4.98 3.94 7.10
N ASP A 12 -4.05 4.89 6.95
CA ASP A 12 -3.88 5.68 5.73
C ASP A 12 -2.69 5.19 4.86
N ASP A 13 -1.77 4.41 5.44
CA ASP A 13 -0.61 3.86 4.74
C ASP A 13 -0.98 2.66 3.86
N ILE A 14 -0.60 2.69 2.58
CA ILE A 14 -0.93 1.69 1.57
C ILE A 14 0.37 1.14 0.96
N VAL A 15 0.50 -0.19 0.96
CA VAL A 15 1.68 -0.91 0.46
C VAL A 15 1.28 -2.05 -0.48
N ALA A 16 2.02 -2.22 -1.57
CA ALA A 16 1.92 -3.38 -2.43
C ALA A 16 2.74 -4.53 -1.85
N HIS A 17 2.10 -5.64 -1.48
CA HIS A 17 2.81 -6.85 -1.04
C HIS A 17 2.08 -8.13 -1.45
N TYR A 18 2.76 -9.27 -1.36
CA TYR A 18 2.19 -10.60 -1.62
C TYR A 18 1.26 -11.13 -0.53
N THR A 19 1.49 -10.72 0.73
CA THR A 19 0.75 -11.20 1.90
C THR A 19 0.63 -10.07 2.93
N PRO A 20 -0.43 -10.04 3.74
CA PRO A 20 -0.62 -8.99 4.74
C PRO A 20 0.48 -9.04 5.82
N GLU A 21 0.99 -10.23 6.15
CA GLU A 21 2.06 -10.40 7.15
C GLU A 21 3.36 -9.70 6.72
N LYS A 22 3.69 -9.80 5.43
CA LYS A 22 4.87 -9.14 4.89
C LYS A 22 4.63 -7.65 4.64
N ALA A 23 3.41 -7.25 4.28
CA ALA A 23 3.01 -5.84 4.25
C ALA A 23 3.23 -5.18 5.62
N LEU A 24 2.82 -5.84 6.70
CA LEU A 24 3.04 -5.36 8.06
C LEU A 24 4.53 -5.25 8.42
N ASP A 25 5.34 -6.29 8.14
CA ASP A 25 6.79 -6.24 8.39
C ASP A 25 7.45 -5.07 7.63
N PHE A 26 7.04 -4.86 6.38
CA PHE A 26 7.51 -3.75 5.56
C PHE A 26 7.13 -2.40 6.19
N LEU A 27 5.86 -2.19 6.53
CA LEU A 27 5.37 -0.96 7.15
C LEU A 27 6.02 -0.70 8.51
N ARG A 28 6.21 -1.74 9.34
CA ARG A 28 6.93 -1.64 10.62
C ARG A 28 8.35 -1.12 10.42
N ARG A 29 9.05 -1.62 9.40
CA ARG A 29 10.41 -1.20 9.09
C ARG A 29 10.49 0.18 8.42
N PHE A 30 9.55 0.48 7.54
CA PHE A 30 9.53 1.69 6.73
C PHE A 30 9.05 2.91 7.53
N CYS A 31 7.93 2.77 8.24
CA CYS A 31 7.32 3.84 9.04
C CYS A 31 7.78 3.82 10.51
N GLY A 32 8.56 2.81 10.93
CA GLY A 32 9.05 2.71 12.31
C GLY A 32 7.94 2.43 13.34
N LEU A 33 6.88 1.72 12.91
CA LEU A 33 5.73 1.40 13.76
C LEU A 33 6.16 0.58 14.99
N THR A 34 5.54 0.86 16.13
CA THR A 34 5.72 0.10 17.36
C THR A 34 5.03 -1.26 17.30
N ASP A 35 5.32 -2.13 18.27
CA ASP A 35 4.72 -3.46 18.36
C ASP A 35 3.20 -3.47 18.62
N GLU A 36 2.59 -2.30 18.75
CA GLU A 36 1.15 -2.10 18.94
C GLU A 36 0.35 -2.41 17.67
N VAL A 37 0.97 -2.28 16.49
CA VAL A 37 0.32 -2.60 15.21
C VAL A 37 0.38 -4.09 14.96
N SER A 38 -0.78 -4.69 14.77
CA SER A 38 -0.95 -6.11 14.51
C SER A 38 -1.44 -6.38 13.09
N ILE A 39 -1.46 -7.65 12.71
CA ILE A 39 -1.96 -8.07 11.40
C ILE A 39 -3.46 -7.79 11.22
N GLU A 40 -4.20 -7.65 12.32
CA GLU A 40 -5.62 -7.34 12.33
C GLU A 40 -5.90 -5.89 11.91
N ASP A 41 -4.92 -5.00 12.08
CA ASP A 41 -4.96 -3.62 11.60
C ASP A 41 -4.68 -3.52 10.10
N ILE A 42 -4.12 -4.57 9.49
CA ILE A 42 -3.85 -4.64 8.06
C ILE A 42 -5.08 -5.19 7.34
N GLU A 43 -5.62 -4.38 6.45
CA GLU A 43 -6.74 -4.77 5.60
C GLU A 43 -6.40 -4.61 4.11
N LEU A 44 -7.21 -5.21 3.24
CA LEU A 44 -7.06 -4.98 1.80
C LEU A 44 -7.58 -3.60 1.46
N THR A 45 -6.82 -2.86 0.65
CA THR A 45 -7.25 -1.56 0.15
C THR A 45 -8.53 -1.71 -0.67
N SER A 46 -9.51 -0.87 -0.40
CA SER A 46 -10.78 -0.87 -1.12
C SER A 46 -10.60 -0.48 -2.60
N ASP A 47 -11.38 -1.09 -3.51
CA ASP A 47 -11.30 -0.81 -4.95
C ASP A 47 -11.55 0.68 -5.27
N VAL A 48 -12.37 1.36 -4.47
CA VAL A 48 -12.61 2.81 -4.58
C VAL A 48 -11.30 3.58 -4.41
N LEU A 49 -10.53 3.29 -3.35
CA LEU A 49 -9.23 3.92 -3.08
C LEU A 49 -8.21 3.55 -4.16
N LEU A 50 -8.27 2.30 -4.64
CA LEU A 50 -7.39 1.85 -5.73
C LEU A 50 -7.63 2.59 -7.04
N ASP A 51 -8.89 2.93 -7.33
CA ASP A 51 -9.29 3.65 -8.55
C ASP A 51 -9.25 5.18 -8.38
N THR A 52 -9.08 5.67 -7.15
CA THR A 52 -8.89 7.11 -6.88
C THR A 52 -7.64 7.61 -7.60
N GLU A 53 -7.79 8.73 -8.30
CA GLU A 53 -6.68 9.44 -8.92
C GLU A 53 -5.81 10.10 -7.84
N MET A 54 -4.56 9.65 -7.77
CA MET A 54 -3.52 10.26 -6.95
C MET A 54 -3.03 11.54 -7.62
N LEU A 55 -2.71 12.53 -6.80
CA LEU A 55 -2.09 13.77 -7.23
C LEU A 55 -0.69 13.84 -6.59
N GLU A 56 0.29 14.29 -7.35
CA GLU A 56 1.58 14.70 -6.79
C GLU A 56 1.41 16.01 -6.01
N GLU A 57 2.43 16.41 -5.23
CA GLU A 57 2.42 17.65 -4.44
C GLU A 57 2.16 18.92 -5.28
N ASP A 58 2.48 18.90 -6.58
CA ASP A 58 2.22 20.00 -7.53
C ASP A 58 0.78 19.99 -8.09
N GLY A 59 -0.05 19.02 -7.70
CA GLY A 59 -1.40 18.80 -8.24
C GLY A 59 -1.42 18.10 -9.60
N THR A 60 -0.28 17.56 -10.04
CA THR A 60 -0.18 16.77 -11.27
C THR A 60 -0.80 15.37 -11.04
N PRO A 61 -1.65 14.87 -11.95
CA PRO A 61 -2.22 13.53 -11.81
C PRO A 61 -1.12 12.47 -11.91
N ALA A 62 -0.90 11.75 -10.81
CA ALA A 62 0.04 10.63 -10.69
C ALA A 62 -0.57 9.31 -11.18
N GLY A 63 -1.85 9.32 -11.58
CA GLY A 63 -2.62 8.13 -11.94
C GLY A 63 -3.23 7.45 -10.72
N THR A 64 -3.72 6.22 -10.88
CA THR A 64 -4.41 5.51 -9.79
C THR A 64 -3.48 4.52 -9.09
N LEU A 65 -3.75 4.24 -7.82
CA LEU A 65 -3.04 3.20 -7.06
C LEU A 65 -3.10 1.83 -7.75
N ARG A 66 -4.22 1.53 -8.43
CA ARG A 66 -4.39 0.31 -9.22
C ARG A 66 -3.38 0.23 -10.36
N ALA A 67 -3.14 1.34 -11.06
CA ALA A 67 -2.16 1.40 -12.13
C ALA A 67 -0.74 1.22 -11.59
N HIS A 68 -0.43 1.84 -10.45
CA HIS A 68 0.86 1.69 -9.76
C HIS A 68 1.09 0.26 -9.30
N LEU A 69 0.08 -0.37 -8.67
CA LEU A 69 0.12 -1.78 -8.26
C LEU A 69 0.33 -2.72 -9.46
N ALA A 70 -0.34 -2.46 -10.58
CA ALA A 70 -0.20 -3.26 -11.79
C ALA A 70 1.17 -3.09 -12.46
N ALA A 71 1.78 -1.91 -12.33
CA ALA A 71 3.13 -1.62 -12.81
C ALA A 71 4.22 -2.15 -11.86
N ALA A 72 3.90 -2.32 -10.58
CA ALA A 72 4.82 -2.84 -9.58
C ALA A 72 5.18 -4.30 -9.87
N THR A 73 6.47 -4.58 -9.96
CA THR A 73 7.00 -5.96 -10.10
C THR A 73 7.55 -6.51 -8.79
N GLU A 74 7.66 -5.66 -7.77
CA GLU A 74 8.21 -5.98 -6.46
C GLU A 74 7.45 -5.22 -5.35
N PRO A 75 7.50 -5.70 -4.09
CA PRO A 75 6.82 -5.04 -2.99
C PRO A 75 7.32 -3.62 -2.79
N CYS A 76 6.39 -2.66 -2.73
CA CYS A 76 6.72 -1.24 -2.66
C CYS A 76 5.65 -0.50 -1.88
N TYR A 77 6.05 0.61 -1.25
CA TYR A 77 5.12 1.56 -0.66
C TYR A 77 4.38 2.30 -1.78
N LEU A 78 3.06 2.38 -1.69
CA LEU A 78 2.23 3.00 -2.71
C LEU A 78 1.81 4.42 -2.33
N HIS A 79 1.34 4.60 -1.10
CA HIS A 79 0.81 5.88 -0.63
C HIS A 79 0.72 5.87 0.91
N GLY A 80 0.62 7.04 1.52
CA GLY A 80 0.15 7.18 2.88
C GLY A 80 0.06 8.64 3.28
N PRO A 81 -0.07 8.92 4.58
CA PRO A 81 -0.38 10.26 5.03
C PRO A 81 0.80 11.20 4.74
N GLU A 82 0.54 12.23 3.94
CA GLU A 82 1.45 13.37 3.73
C GLU A 82 1.62 14.23 4.99
#